data_AF-A0A7X8K7Z3-F1
#
_entry.id   AF-A0A7X8K7Z3-F1
#
_cell.length_a   1.000
_cell.length_b   1.000
_cell.length_c   1.000
_cell.angle_alpha   90.00
_cell.angle_beta   90.00
_cell.angle_gamma   90.00
#
_symmetry.space_group_name_H-M   'P 1'
#
loop_
_entity.id
_entity.type
_entity.pdbx_description
1 polymer ?
#
loop_
_entity_poly.entity_id
_entity_poly.type
_entity_poly.pdbx_seq_one_letter_code
_entity_poly.pdbx_strand_id
1 'polypeptide(L)'
;STPAEKMEHSRLLSLIIGAIGLVYIFFFFAKNGFNLNLNIVNTIFLILGIILHGTPLNYVKAVEEAAKGAAGIILQFPFYAGIMGMMTGANADGVSLASVISNFFVNIATVRTFPLFSFWSAGIVNFFVPSGGGQWSVQGPIMLPAARELGVNPGLAAMSIAWGDAWTNLLQPFWALPALGLAKLGARDIMGYCVITLLVSGIIISGGLLLLV
;
A
#
# COMPACT_ATOMS: atom_id res chain seq x y z
N SER A 1 22.48 -34.27 13.09
CA SER A 1 23.09 -32.93 13.03
C SER A 1 24.00 -32.80 11.82
N THR A 2 23.45 -32.40 10.68
CA THR A 2 24.28 -31.98 9.54
C THR A 2 24.92 -30.62 9.85
N PRO A 3 26.03 -30.23 9.17
CA PRO A 3 26.59 -28.89 9.31
C PRO A 3 25.57 -27.77 9.00
N ALA A 4 24.68 -27.98 8.03
CA ALA A 4 23.61 -27.05 7.69
C ALA A 4 22.63 -26.83 8.85
N GLU A 5 22.19 -27.91 9.49
CA GLU A 5 21.30 -27.85 10.66
C GLU A 5 21.95 -27.06 11.81
N LYS A 6 23.25 -27.24 12.04
CA LYS A 6 23.97 -26.43 13.06
C LYS A 6 24.01 -24.93 12.72
N MET A 7 24.05 -24.58 11.44
CA MET A 7 24.03 -23.18 10.99
C MET A 7 22.65 -22.54 11.18
N GLU A 8 21.57 -23.28 10.89
CA GLU A 8 20.18 -22.82 11.06
C GLU A 8 19.82 -22.53 12.53
N HIS A 9 20.47 -23.23 13.46
CA HIS A 9 20.33 -23.01 14.91
C HIS A 9 21.35 -22.01 15.49
N SER A 10 22.26 -21.46 14.68
CA SER A 10 23.34 -20.59 15.15
C SER A 10 22.88 -19.16 15.37
N ARG A 11 22.92 -18.69 16.63
CA ARG A 11 22.72 -17.27 16.95
C ARG A 11 23.80 -16.38 16.37
N LEU A 12 25.02 -16.88 16.27
CA LEU A 12 26.14 -16.14 15.69
C LEU A 12 25.87 -15.81 14.22
N LEU A 13 25.27 -16.73 13.48
CA LEU A 13 24.90 -16.49 12.09
C LEU A 13 23.85 -15.38 11.96
N SER A 14 22.80 -15.41 12.79
CA SER A 14 21.82 -14.31 12.85
C SER A 14 22.46 -12.97 13.21
N LEU A 15 23.40 -12.94 14.16
CA LEU A 15 24.10 -11.72 14.55
C LEU A 15 24.98 -11.17 13.42
N ILE A 16 25.69 -12.04 12.68
CA ILE A 16 26.51 -11.62 11.54
C ILE A 16 25.62 -11.02 10.43
N ILE A 17 24.54 -11.71 10.05
CA ILE A 17 23.58 -11.23 9.05
C ILE A 17 22.96 -9.92 9.51
N GLY A 18 22.54 -9.86 10.78
CA GLY A 18 21.97 -8.69 11.41
C GLY A 18 22.92 -7.49 11.40
N ALA A 19 24.20 -7.70 11.77
CA ALA A 19 25.22 -6.65 11.78
C ALA A 19 25.49 -6.11 10.38
N ILE A 20 25.64 -6.99 9.38
CA ILE A 20 25.81 -6.58 7.98
C ILE A 20 24.60 -5.75 7.52
N GLY A 21 23.39 -6.22 7.84
CA GLY A 21 22.15 -5.51 7.52
C GLY A 21 22.05 -4.14 8.18
N LEU A 22 22.38 -4.04 9.47
CA LEU A 22 22.39 -2.76 10.20
C LEU A 22 23.43 -1.79 9.63
N VAL A 23 24.63 -2.27 9.27
CA VAL A 23 25.66 -1.46 8.60
C VAL A 23 25.14 -0.94 7.27
N TYR A 24 24.50 -1.79 6.46
CA TYR A 24 23.88 -1.37 5.20
C TYR A 24 22.79 -0.31 5.43
N ILE A 25 21.88 -0.53 6.39
CA ILE A 25 20.81 0.43 6.71
C ILE A 25 21.41 1.77 7.15
N PHE A 26 22.42 1.77 8.02
CA PHE A 26 23.12 2.99 8.43
C PHE A 26 23.77 3.71 7.25
N PHE A 27 24.49 2.98 6.41
CA PHE A 27 25.15 3.54 5.23
C PHE A 27 24.13 4.12 4.23
N PHE A 28 22.98 3.46 4.07
CA PHE A 28 21.90 3.94 3.22
C PHE A 28 21.39 5.32 3.70
N PHE A 29 21.09 5.48 4.98
CA PHE A 29 20.63 6.78 5.51
C PHE A 29 21.74 7.83 5.57
N ALA A 30 22.99 7.43 5.83
CA ALA A 30 24.13 8.34 5.81
C ALA A 30 24.36 8.93 4.40
N LYS A 31 24.17 8.13 3.35
CA LYS A 31 24.37 8.58 1.95
C LYS A 31 23.16 9.31 1.37
N ASN A 32 21.95 8.87 1.68
CA ASN A 32 20.73 9.36 1.01
C ASN A 32 19.89 10.31 1.89
N GLY A 33 20.31 10.58 3.12
CA GLY A 33 19.49 11.28 4.11
C GLY A 33 18.25 10.48 4.50
N PHE A 34 17.23 11.15 5.05
CA PHE A 34 15.97 10.50 5.41
C PHE A 34 15.16 10.16 4.15
N ASN A 35 15.36 8.94 3.63
CA ASN A 35 14.69 8.43 2.43
C ASN A 35 14.02 7.09 2.72
N LEU A 36 12.77 7.12 3.18
CA LEU A 36 11.99 5.90 3.39
C LEU A 36 11.31 5.48 2.09
N ASN A 37 11.82 4.42 1.49
CA ASN A 37 11.18 3.71 0.39
C ASN A 37 10.86 2.25 0.78
N LEU A 38 10.08 1.57 -0.04
CA LEU A 38 9.62 0.21 0.22
C LEU A 38 10.79 -0.78 0.43
N ASN A 39 11.89 -0.64 -0.31
CA ASN A 39 13.02 -1.56 -0.23
C ASN A 39 13.76 -1.45 1.10
N ILE A 40 14.06 -0.23 1.55
CA ILE A 40 14.75 -0.03 2.83
C ILE A 40 13.86 -0.42 4.00
N VAL A 41 12.55 -0.15 3.94
CA VAL A 41 11.59 -0.59 4.96
C VAL A 41 11.51 -2.12 5.05
N ASN A 42 11.43 -2.81 3.92
CA ASN A 42 11.44 -4.28 3.89
C ASN A 42 12.76 -4.84 4.44
N THR A 43 13.89 -4.21 4.12
CA THR A 43 15.20 -4.59 4.65
C THR A 43 15.25 -4.39 6.16
N ILE A 44 14.74 -3.28 6.69
CA ILE A 44 14.64 -3.03 8.13
C ILE A 44 13.83 -4.15 8.80
N PHE A 45 12.63 -4.49 8.30
CA PHE A 45 11.81 -5.55 8.89
C PHE A 45 12.48 -6.92 8.84
N LEU A 46 13.14 -7.27 7.72
CA LEU A 46 13.88 -8.52 7.59
C LEU A 46 15.01 -8.62 8.61
N ILE A 47 15.85 -7.58 8.70
CA ILE A 47 17.01 -7.55 9.59
C ILE A 47 16.59 -7.57 11.06
N LEU A 48 15.60 -6.75 11.44
CA LEU A 48 15.03 -6.78 12.79
C LEU A 48 14.40 -8.14 13.10
N GLY A 49 13.67 -8.73 12.14
CA GLY A 49 13.07 -10.05 12.28
C GLY A 49 14.10 -11.13 12.59
N ILE A 50 15.20 -11.18 11.84
CA ILE A 50 16.31 -12.14 12.04
C ILE A 50 16.98 -11.94 13.41
N ILE A 51 17.24 -10.70 13.82
CA ILE A 51 17.88 -10.39 15.10
C ILE A 51 16.96 -10.77 16.27
N LEU A 52 15.70 -10.36 16.22
CA LEU A 52 14.74 -10.52 17.32
C LEU A 52 14.33 -11.98 17.55
N HIS A 53 14.36 -12.82 16.51
CA HIS A 53 14.06 -14.26 16.64
C HIS A 53 15.28 -15.11 17.03
N GLY A 54 16.48 -14.50 17.06
CA GLY A 54 17.71 -15.07 17.60
C GLY A 54 18.41 -16.08 16.71
N THR A 55 17.70 -16.97 16.00
CA THR A 55 18.28 -17.93 15.04
C THR A 55 17.55 -17.87 13.69
N PRO A 56 18.21 -18.22 12.57
CA PRO A 56 17.56 -18.26 11.26
C PRO A 56 16.33 -19.19 11.26
N LEU A 57 16.43 -20.36 11.90
CA LEU A 57 15.31 -21.30 11.98
C LEU A 57 14.11 -20.72 12.75
N ASN A 58 14.34 -19.99 13.84
CA ASN A 58 13.25 -19.38 14.59
C ASN A 58 12.54 -18.30 13.78
N TYR A 59 13.30 -17.52 12.99
CA TYR A 59 12.71 -16.53 12.09
C TYR A 59 11.85 -17.20 11.00
N VAL A 60 12.35 -18.27 10.37
CA VAL A 60 11.59 -19.04 9.37
C VAL A 60 10.29 -19.58 9.99
N LYS A 61 10.36 -20.20 11.17
CA LYS A 61 9.17 -20.71 11.87
C LYS A 61 8.16 -19.60 12.19
N ALA A 62 8.63 -18.43 12.57
CA ALA A 62 7.76 -17.28 12.82
C ALA A 62 7.09 -16.78 11.54
N VAL A 63 7.83 -16.74 10.42
CA VAL A 63 7.28 -16.39 9.11
C VAL A 63 6.25 -17.43 8.66
N GLU A 64 6.52 -18.73 8.81
CA GLU A 64 5.58 -19.81 8.49
C GLU A 64 4.28 -19.69 9.29
N GLU A 65 4.36 -19.41 10.59
CA GLU A 65 3.18 -19.23 11.43
C GLU A 65 2.38 -17.97 11.04
N ALA A 66 3.06 -16.85 10.81
CA ALA A 66 2.41 -15.62 10.33
C ALA A 66 1.77 -15.81 8.95
N ALA A 67 2.40 -16.57 8.05
CA ALA A 67 1.89 -16.86 6.71
C ALA A 67 0.56 -17.62 6.74
N LYS A 68 0.31 -18.48 7.74
CA LYS A 68 -1.00 -19.14 7.90
C LYS A 68 -2.12 -18.13 8.12
N GLY A 69 -1.88 -17.12 8.97
CA GLY A 69 -2.83 -16.04 9.23
C GLY A 69 -3.00 -15.08 8.04
N ALA A 70 -2.02 -15.00 7.15
CA ALA A 70 -2.03 -14.18 5.95
C ALA A 70 -2.29 -14.97 4.65
N ALA A 71 -2.61 -16.27 4.72
CA ALA A 71 -2.65 -17.15 3.54
C ALA A 71 -3.61 -16.66 2.45
N GLY A 72 -4.80 -16.18 2.86
CA GLY A 72 -5.77 -15.58 1.93
C GLY A 72 -5.23 -14.33 1.24
N ILE A 73 -4.47 -13.51 1.95
CA ILE A 73 -3.83 -12.30 1.41
C ILE A 73 -2.71 -12.69 0.44
N ILE A 74 -1.84 -13.62 0.83
CA ILE A 74 -0.73 -14.13 0.00
C ILE A 74 -1.26 -14.66 -1.34
N LEU A 75 -2.36 -15.43 -1.32
CA LEU A 75 -2.96 -15.97 -2.53
C LEU A 75 -3.56 -14.88 -3.44
N GLN A 76 -4.13 -13.82 -2.87
CA GLN A 76 -4.78 -12.76 -3.62
C GLN A 76 -3.80 -11.79 -4.29
N PHE A 77 -2.64 -11.55 -3.67
CA PHE A 77 -1.64 -10.56 -4.17
C PHE A 77 -1.21 -10.78 -5.62
N PRO A 78 -0.95 -12.02 -6.10
CA PRO A 78 -0.68 -12.28 -7.52
C PRO A 78 -1.84 -11.89 -8.46
N PHE A 79 -3.10 -12.12 -8.06
CA PHE A 79 -4.25 -11.68 -8.86
C PHE A 79 -4.33 -10.16 -8.92
N TYR A 80 -4.08 -9.47 -7.80
CA TYR A 80 -4.00 -8.00 -7.78
C TYR A 80 -2.86 -7.46 -8.64
N ALA A 81 -1.71 -8.12 -8.65
CA ALA A 81 -0.62 -7.76 -9.56
C ALA A 81 -1.06 -7.91 -11.03
N GLY A 82 -1.82 -8.96 -11.37
CA GLY A 82 -2.42 -9.14 -12.69
C GLY A 82 -3.42 -8.04 -13.06
N ILE A 83 -4.34 -7.69 -12.16
CA ILE A 83 -5.30 -6.59 -12.37
C ILE A 83 -4.57 -5.26 -12.50
N MET A 84 -3.58 -5.00 -11.65
CA MET A 84 -2.73 -3.82 -11.75
C MET A 84 -2.04 -3.77 -13.11
N GLY A 85 -1.51 -4.89 -13.60
CA GLY A 85 -0.95 -5.01 -14.94
C GLY A 85 -1.95 -4.65 -16.05
N MET A 86 -3.23 -5.02 -15.91
CA MET A 86 -4.28 -4.59 -16.83
C MET A 86 -4.61 -3.09 -16.71
N MET A 87 -4.56 -2.54 -15.50
CA MET A 87 -4.86 -1.12 -15.24
C MET A 87 -3.74 -0.18 -15.72
N THR A 88 -2.48 -0.60 -15.58
CA THR A 88 -1.28 0.17 -16.00
C THR A 88 -0.80 -0.19 -17.39
N GLY A 89 -1.20 -1.34 -17.91
CA GLY A 89 -0.84 -1.82 -19.25
C GLY A 89 -1.25 -0.79 -20.29
N ALA A 90 -0.25 -0.27 -20.99
CA ALA A 90 -0.47 0.72 -22.05
C ALA A 90 -0.73 0.03 -23.38
N ASN A 91 -1.63 0.59 -24.18
CA ASN A 91 -1.79 0.22 -25.59
C ASN A 91 -0.61 0.75 -26.43
N ALA A 92 -0.66 0.54 -27.76
CA ALA A 92 0.38 1.01 -28.68
C ALA A 92 0.64 2.53 -28.62
N ASP A 93 -0.35 3.30 -28.16
CA ASP A 93 -0.29 4.76 -28.05
C ASP A 93 0.14 5.24 -26.64
N GLY A 94 0.51 4.33 -25.73
CA GLY A 94 0.91 4.69 -24.37
C GLY A 94 -0.25 4.92 -23.39
N VAL A 95 -1.50 4.63 -23.79
CA VAL A 95 -2.71 4.86 -22.99
C VAL A 95 -3.06 3.63 -22.16
N SER A 96 -3.30 3.82 -20.86
CA SER A 96 -3.72 2.76 -19.93
C SER A 96 -5.12 3.02 -19.39
N LEU A 97 -5.83 1.98 -18.94
CA LEU A 97 -7.19 2.14 -18.40
C LEU A 97 -7.21 3.11 -17.22
N ALA A 98 -6.20 3.01 -16.34
CA ALA A 98 -6.11 3.92 -15.22
C ALA A 98 -5.82 5.37 -15.65
N SER A 99 -5.07 5.59 -16.73
CA SER A 99 -4.83 6.94 -17.23
C SER A 99 -6.09 7.54 -17.84
N VAL A 100 -6.91 6.75 -18.53
CA VAL A 100 -8.21 7.20 -19.04
C VAL A 100 -9.13 7.66 -17.91
N ILE A 101 -9.27 6.84 -16.85
CA ILE A 101 -10.11 7.18 -15.69
C ILE A 101 -9.59 8.45 -15.00
N SER A 102 -8.27 8.53 -14.78
CA SER A 102 -7.65 9.67 -14.09
C SER A 102 -7.78 10.96 -14.89
N ASN A 103 -7.48 10.91 -16.19
CA ASN A 103 -7.53 12.08 -17.07
C ASN A 103 -8.96 12.59 -17.28
N PHE A 104 -9.97 11.73 -17.26
CA PHE A 104 -11.37 12.18 -17.30
C PHE A 104 -11.66 13.19 -16.18
N PHE A 105 -11.26 12.88 -14.94
CA PHE A 105 -11.46 13.75 -13.78
C PHE A 105 -10.58 15.00 -13.83
N VAL A 106 -9.33 14.87 -14.28
CA VAL A 106 -8.41 16.02 -14.46
C VAL A 106 -8.98 17.02 -15.45
N ASN A 107 -9.51 16.56 -16.60
CA ASN A 107 -9.98 17.43 -17.68
C ASN A 107 -11.21 18.27 -17.32
N ILE A 108 -11.99 17.84 -16.33
CA ILE A 108 -13.16 18.59 -15.84
C ILE A 108 -12.87 19.36 -14.54
N ALA A 109 -11.65 19.23 -14.00
CA ALA A 109 -11.29 19.82 -12.72
C ALA A 109 -10.96 21.31 -12.85
N THR A 110 -11.32 22.05 -11.81
CA THR A 110 -10.83 23.40 -11.52
C THR A 110 -9.92 23.31 -10.30
N VAL A 111 -9.17 24.37 -9.98
CA VAL A 111 -8.36 24.43 -8.74
C VAL A 111 -9.16 23.95 -7.53
N ARG A 112 -10.40 24.45 -7.39
CA ARG A 112 -11.30 24.14 -6.27
C ARG A 112 -11.87 22.72 -6.28
N THR A 113 -12.16 22.16 -7.44
CA THR A 113 -12.77 20.82 -7.56
C THR A 113 -11.75 19.71 -7.74
N PHE A 114 -10.49 20.05 -8.02
CA PHE A 114 -9.43 19.08 -8.28
C PHE A 114 -9.22 18.09 -7.13
N PRO A 115 -9.08 18.51 -5.85
CA PRO A 115 -8.86 17.56 -4.76
C PRO A 115 -10.03 16.59 -4.57
N LEU A 116 -11.26 17.05 -4.78
CA LEU A 116 -12.46 16.20 -4.76
C LEU A 116 -12.43 15.16 -5.88
N PHE A 117 -12.14 15.60 -7.11
CA PHE A 117 -12.12 14.73 -8.28
C PHE A 117 -10.97 13.73 -8.24
N SER A 118 -9.80 14.11 -7.74
CA SER A 118 -8.71 13.17 -7.45
C SER A 118 -9.12 12.13 -6.41
N PHE A 119 -9.85 12.52 -5.36
CA PHE A 119 -10.37 11.60 -4.35
C PHE A 119 -11.36 10.60 -4.93
N TRP A 120 -12.33 11.03 -5.72
CA TRP A 120 -13.29 10.13 -6.38
C TRP A 120 -12.63 9.23 -7.42
N SER A 121 -11.73 9.78 -8.24
CA SER A 121 -10.93 9.01 -9.18
C SER A 121 -10.16 7.90 -8.47
N ALA A 122 -9.50 8.24 -7.36
CA ALA A 122 -8.79 7.28 -6.54
C ALA A 122 -9.70 6.22 -5.92
N GLY A 123 -10.88 6.59 -5.43
CA GLY A 123 -11.88 5.64 -4.95
C GLY A 123 -12.30 4.63 -6.03
N ILE A 124 -12.48 5.07 -7.28
CA ILE A 124 -12.83 4.22 -8.42
C ILE A 124 -11.67 3.30 -8.81
N VAL A 125 -10.46 3.84 -8.96
CA VAL A 125 -9.27 3.05 -9.34
C VAL A 125 -8.95 1.99 -8.27
N ASN A 126 -9.18 2.30 -6.99
CA ASN A 126 -8.91 1.41 -5.87
C ASN A 126 -9.73 0.10 -5.92
N PHE A 127 -10.91 0.07 -6.53
CA PHE A 127 -11.65 -1.19 -6.75
C PHE A 127 -10.84 -2.21 -7.56
N PHE A 128 -9.96 -1.73 -8.45
CA PHE A 128 -9.11 -2.55 -9.31
C PHE A 128 -7.70 -2.71 -8.74
N VAL A 129 -7.18 -1.67 -8.09
CA VAL A 129 -5.81 -1.65 -7.52
C VAL A 129 -5.89 -1.31 -6.02
N PRO A 130 -6.35 -2.23 -5.15
CA PRO A 130 -6.51 -1.99 -3.72
C PRO A 130 -5.17 -2.10 -2.97
N SER A 131 -4.26 -1.20 -3.28
CA SER A 131 -2.90 -1.16 -2.74
C SER A 131 -2.37 0.26 -2.81
N GLY A 132 -2.09 0.89 -1.67
CA GLY A 132 -1.60 2.27 -1.66
C GLY A 132 -0.33 2.50 -2.50
N GLY A 133 0.60 1.54 -2.52
CA GLY A 133 1.80 1.62 -3.37
C GLY A 133 1.50 1.43 -4.86
N GLY A 134 0.57 0.52 -5.18
CA GLY A 134 0.13 0.29 -6.56
C GLY A 134 -0.64 1.50 -7.09
N GLN A 135 -1.61 1.96 -6.31
CA GLN A 135 -2.39 3.17 -6.53
C GLN A 135 -1.51 4.39 -6.78
N TRP A 136 -0.49 4.61 -5.93
CA TRP A 136 0.46 5.70 -6.11
C TRP A 136 1.21 5.60 -7.43
N SER A 137 1.68 4.40 -7.79
CA SER A 137 2.41 4.15 -9.03
C SER A 137 1.56 4.41 -10.27
N VAL A 138 0.24 4.27 -10.15
CA VAL A 138 -0.72 4.46 -11.24
C VAL A 138 -1.17 5.92 -11.37
N GLN A 139 -1.62 6.53 -10.28
CA GLN A 139 -2.26 7.85 -10.31
C GLN A 139 -1.32 9.00 -9.97
N GLY A 140 -0.29 8.78 -9.15
CA GLY A 140 0.67 9.82 -8.77
C GLY A 140 1.30 10.51 -9.98
N PRO A 141 1.79 9.76 -11.00
CA PRO A 141 2.35 10.32 -12.23
C PRO A 141 1.36 11.13 -13.09
N ILE A 142 0.06 11.03 -12.83
CA ILE A 142 -0.99 11.70 -13.61
C ILE A 142 -1.53 12.91 -12.85
N MET A 143 -1.90 12.69 -11.58
CA MET A 143 -2.53 13.69 -10.74
C MET A 143 -1.54 14.77 -10.28
N LEU A 144 -0.28 14.44 -10.00
CA LEU A 144 0.66 15.48 -9.53
C LEU A 144 1.05 16.51 -10.60
N PRO A 145 1.35 16.13 -11.86
CA PRO A 145 1.53 17.11 -12.92
C PRO A 145 0.30 17.98 -13.15
N ALA A 146 -0.89 17.37 -13.20
CA ALA A 146 -2.15 18.10 -13.35
C ALA A 146 -2.41 19.09 -12.20
N ALA A 147 -2.12 18.69 -10.96
CA ALA A 147 -2.21 19.56 -9.80
C ALA A 147 -1.30 20.78 -9.94
N ARG A 148 -0.06 20.59 -10.40
CA ARG A 148 0.91 21.69 -10.62
C ARG A 148 0.45 22.64 -11.71
N GLU A 149 -0.08 22.12 -12.81
CA GLU A 149 -0.59 22.93 -13.93
C GLU A 149 -1.80 23.78 -13.51
N LEU A 150 -2.68 23.23 -12.68
CA LEU A 150 -3.82 23.94 -12.09
C LEU A 150 -3.44 24.82 -10.89
N GLY A 151 -2.18 24.83 -10.43
CA GLY A 151 -1.75 25.60 -9.26
C GLY A 151 -2.23 25.04 -7.91
N VAL A 152 -2.65 23.78 -7.86
CA VAL A 152 -3.06 23.07 -6.64
C VAL A 152 -1.83 22.56 -5.89
N ASN A 153 -1.85 22.66 -4.56
CA ASN A 153 -0.77 22.14 -3.70
C ASN A 153 -0.55 20.63 -3.95
N PRO A 154 0.66 20.18 -4.32
CA PRO A 154 0.93 18.76 -4.57
C PRO A 154 0.69 17.84 -3.37
N GLY A 155 0.86 18.34 -2.15
CA GLY A 155 0.53 17.63 -0.92
C GLY A 155 -0.97 17.40 -0.76
N LEU A 156 -1.80 18.37 -1.15
CA LEU A 156 -3.25 18.20 -1.18
C LEU A 156 -3.68 17.17 -2.22
N ALA A 157 -3.06 17.19 -3.41
CA ALA A 157 -3.30 16.18 -4.45
C ALA A 157 -2.91 14.77 -3.97
N ALA A 158 -1.72 14.62 -3.36
CA ALA A 158 -1.28 13.34 -2.81
C ALA A 158 -2.22 12.83 -1.69
N MET A 159 -2.66 13.73 -0.82
CA MET A 159 -3.59 13.42 0.27
C MET A 159 -4.97 13.02 -0.26
N SER A 160 -5.48 13.67 -1.31
CA SER A 160 -6.72 13.25 -1.99
C SER A 160 -6.65 11.83 -2.53
N ILE A 161 -5.54 11.46 -3.17
CA ILE A 161 -5.34 10.10 -3.68
C ILE A 161 -5.33 9.09 -2.51
N ALA A 162 -4.60 9.41 -1.44
CA ALA A 162 -4.50 8.54 -0.26
C ALA A 162 -5.85 8.35 0.45
N TRP A 163 -6.66 9.41 0.57
CA TRP A 163 -8.00 9.31 1.12
C TRP A 163 -8.94 8.49 0.23
N GLY A 164 -8.82 8.61 -1.10
CA GLY A 164 -9.65 7.86 -2.03
C GLY A 164 -9.36 6.36 -1.98
N ASP A 165 -8.08 6.00 -1.90
CA ASP A 165 -7.61 4.63 -1.65
C ASP A 165 -8.19 4.06 -0.34
N ALA A 166 -7.99 4.77 0.77
CA ALA A 166 -8.48 4.34 2.08
C ALA A 166 -10.02 4.26 2.14
N TRP A 167 -10.72 5.13 1.42
CA TRP A 167 -12.17 5.24 1.46
C TRP A 167 -12.88 4.01 0.91
N THR A 168 -12.53 3.54 -0.28
CA THR A 168 -13.22 2.40 -0.88
C THR A 168 -12.70 1.04 -0.38
N ASN A 169 -11.60 1.01 0.38
CA ASN A 169 -11.19 -0.15 1.18
C ASN A 169 -12.24 -0.57 2.22
N LEU A 170 -13.22 0.28 2.54
CA LEU A 170 -14.39 -0.11 3.33
C LEU A 170 -15.27 -1.15 2.61
N LEU A 171 -15.36 -1.14 1.28
CA LEU A 171 -16.10 -2.17 0.52
C LEU A 171 -15.31 -3.46 0.35
N GLN A 172 -13.99 -3.37 0.51
CA GLN A 172 -13.03 -4.45 0.32
C GLN A 172 -12.23 -4.64 1.62
N PRO A 173 -12.84 -5.20 2.69
CA PRO A 173 -12.26 -5.17 4.03
C PRO A 173 -11.15 -6.22 4.25
N PHE A 174 -10.19 -6.31 3.32
CA PHE A 174 -9.03 -7.21 3.43
C PHE A 174 -8.19 -6.90 4.67
N TRP A 175 -8.12 -5.62 5.03
CA TRP A 175 -7.49 -5.13 6.25
C TRP A 175 -8.14 -5.70 7.52
N ALA A 176 -9.43 -6.01 7.47
CA ALA A 176 -10.18 -6.50 8.63
C ALA A 176 -10.07 -8.02 8.81
N LEU A 177 -9.74 -8.79 7.75
CA LEU A 177 -9.78 -10.25 7.79
C LEU A 177 -8.99 -10.88 8.95
N PRO A 178 -7.76 -10.42 9.29
CA PRO A 178 -7.04 -10.97 10.44
C PRO A 178 -7.77 -10.69 11.76
N ALA A 179 -8.28 -9.48 11.94
CA ALA A 179 -9.01 -9.07 13.15
C ALA A 179 -10.35 -9.80 13.29
N LEU A 180 -11.06 -10.00 12.18
CA LEU A 180 -12.30 -10.78 12.12
C LEU A 180 -12.06 -12.24 12.47
N GLY A 181 -10.95 -12.82 12.01
CA GLY A 181 -10.54 -14.18 12.38
C GLY A 181 -10.36 -14.35 13.89
N LEU A 182 -9.75 -13.36 14.56
CA LEU A 182 -9.62 -13.34 16.02
C LEU A 182 -10.97 -13.17 16.73
N ALA A 183 -11.85 -12.31 16.19
CA ALA A 183 -13.19 -12.06 16.70
C ALA A 183 -14.20 -13.18 16.40
N LYS A 184 -13.80 -14.20 15.61
CA LYS A 184 -14.67 -15.25 15.07
C LYS A 184 -15.88 -14.70 14.29
N LEU A 185 -15.66 -13.60 13.58
CA LEU A 185 -16.65 -12.96 12.72
C LEU A 185 -16.31 -13.23 11.26
N GLY A 186 -17.34 -13.30 10.42
CA GLY A 186 -17.22 -13.27 8.96
C GLY A 186 -17.17 -11.84 8.42
N ALA A 187 -16.68 -11.68 7.20
CA ALA A 187 -16.69 -10.37 6.53
C ALA A 187 -18.11 -9.77 6.43
N ARG A 188 -19.12 -10.61 6.19
CA ARG A 188 -20.53 -10.21 6.11
C ARG A 188 -21.05 -9.53 7.38
N ASP A 189 -20.50 -9.90 8.54
CA ASP A 189 -20.95 -9.39 9.83
C ASP A 189 -20.62 -7.91 10.02
N ILE A 190 -19.61 -7.39 9.33
CA ILE A 190 -19.20 -5.98 9.39
C ILE A 190 -19.60 -5.16 8.17
N MET A 191 -19.98 -5.80 7.06
CA MET A 191 -20.22 -5.10 5.78
C MET A 191 -21.24 -3.97 5.89
N GLY A 192 -22.31 -4.15 6.69
CA GLY A 192 -23.31 -3.11 6.91
C GLY A 192 -22.69 -1.83 7.49
N TYR A 193 -21.85 -1.96 8.52
CA TYR A 193 -21.15 -0.83 9.12
C TYR A 193 -20.15 -0.20 8.14
N CYS A 194 -19.43 -1.02 7.38
CA CYS A 194 -18.49 -0.52 6.39
C CYS A 194 -19.17 0.29 5.28
N VAL A 195 -20.31 -0.17 4.76
CA VAL A 195 -21.07 0.55 3.73
C VAL A 195 -21.62 1.87 4.26
N ILE A 196 -22.20 1.89 5.46
CA ILE A 196 -22.68 3.14 6.07
C ILE A 196 -21.52 4.10 6.30
N THR A 197 -20.40 3.60 6.83
CA THR A 197 -19.20 4.41 7.06
C THR A 197 -18.67 4.97 5.74
N LEU A 198 -18.65 4.18 4.67
CA LEU A 198 -18.24 4.64 3.35
C LEU A 198 -19.11 5.80 2.86
N LEU A 199 -20.43 5.68 2.95
CA LEU A 199 -21.33 6.73 2.48
C LEU A 199 -21.14 8.02 3.29
N VAL A 200 -21.13 7.90 4.62
CA VAL A 200 -21.00 9.05 5.52
C VAL A 200 -19.62 9.70 5.39
N SER A 201 -18.54 8.91 5.46
CA SER A 201 -17.18 9.43 5.32
C SER A 201 -16.96 10.02 3.93
N GLY A 202 -17.52 9.41 2.88
CA GLY A 202 -17.44 9.91 1.51
C GLY A 202 -17.99 11.32 1.39
N ILE A 203 -19.16 11.59 1.98
CA ILE A 203 -19.77 12.93 2.01
C ILE A 203 -18.89 13.91 2.80
N ILE A 204 -18.45 13.52 4.00
CA ILE A 204 -17.64 14.39 4.87
C ILE A 204 -16.30 14.75 4.23
N ILE A 205 -15.58 13.75 3.71
CA ILE A 205 -14.28 13.94 3.04
C ILE A 205 -14.46 14.78 1.77
N SER A 206 -15.50 14.50 0.98
CA SER A 206 -15.81 15.30 -0.21
C SER A 206 -16.05 16.77 0.12
N GLY A 207 -16.84 17.04 1.18
CA GLY A 207 -17.07 18.40 1.67
C GLY A 207 -15.78 19.05 2.17
N GLY A 208 -14.97 18.33 2.94
CA GLY A 208 -13.68 18.82 3.44
C GLY A 208 -12.72 19.19 2.30
N LEU A 209 -12.58 18.34 1.29
CA LEU A 209 -11.69 18.57 0.15
C LEU A 209 -12.12 19.76 -0.72
N LEU A 210 -13.40 20.12 -0.76
CA LEU A 210 -13.89 21.34 -1.43
C LEU A 210 -13.64 22.62 -0.63
N LEU A 211 -13.42 22.51 0.68
CA LEU A 211 -13.17 23.63 1.59
C LEU A 211 -11.69 23.86 1.86
N LEU A 212 -10.84 22.84 1.64
CA LEU A 212 -9.39 22.87 1.87
C LEU A 212 -8.57 23.48 0.71
N VAL A 213 -9.24 23.98 -0.34
CA VAL A 213 -8.60 24.63 -1.51
C VAL A 213 -8.50 26.14 -1.32
#